data_AF-A0A1U7N2V0-F1
#
_entry.id   AF-A0A1U7N2V0-F1
#
_cell.length_a   1.000
_cell.length_b   1.000
_cell.length_c   1.000
_cell.angle_alpha   90.00
_cell.angle_beta   90.00
_cell.angle_gamma   90.00
#
_symmetry.space_group_name_H-M   'P 1'
#
loop_
_entity.id
_entity.type
_entity.pdbx_description
1 polymer ?
#
loop_
_entity_poly.entity_id
_entity_poly.type
_entity_poly.pdbx_seq_one_letter_code
_entity_poly.pdbx_strand_id
1 'polypeptide(L)'
;MLLNKVILNKVNGICYKLDISILYQSEVGIKCFNQLLSSDILKYFCVGEIKSLQLESLYLCADGLKDSHTLVNTNIVDSPHFDLMKNLKNNKDVMDSSYVKRVNRGILDFRSPRKVNHNYIAFLKTKYQEKMNSIKIGNYEPIKVFNVDGRYFIADGKHTAACCALIGVEAKVIHLSKVIYDSFWIWVYKKMLKNSNEYKKNIEFFKSALRDYA
;
A
#
# COMPACT_ATOMS: atom_id res chain seq x y z
N MET A 1 23.27 7.91 18.37
CA MET A 1 22.23 7.26 17.53
C MET A 1 21.04 6.71 18.34
N LEU A 2 21.26 6.12 19.54
CA LEU A 2 20.19 5.61 20.43
C LEU A 2 19.20 6.70 20.92
N LEU A 3 19.70 7.88 21.30
CA LEU A 3 18.87 9.00 21.78
C LEU A 3 17.85 9.44 20.72
N ASN A 4 18.27 9.53 19.46
CA ASN A 4 17.38 9.83 18.34
C ASN A 4 16.29 8.76 18.20
N LYS A 5 16.61 7.47 18.34
CA LYS A 5 15.61 6.40 18.25
C LYS A 5 14.55 6.48 19.36
N VAL A 6 14.96 6.79 20.59
CA VAL A 6 14.03 6.96 21.71
C VAL A 6 13.11 8.15 21.49
N ILE A 7 13.65 9.29 21.06
CA ILE A 7 12.87 10.50 20.75
C ILE A 7 11.88 10.21 19.62
N LEU A 8 12.35 9.60 18.52
CA LEU A 8 11.49 9.27 17.37
C LEU A 8 10.38 8.29 17.75
N ASN A 9 10.65 7.31 18.63
CA ASN A 9 9.61 6.41 19.13
C ASN A 9 8.56 7.15 19.98
N LYS A 10 8.98 8.10 20.83
CA LYS A 10 8.06 8.93 21.61
C LYS A 10 7.22 9.83 20.71
N VAL A 11 7.83 10.50 19.74
CA VAL A 11 7.13 11.33 18.74
C VAL A 11 6.10 10.47 17.99
N ASN A 12 6.49 9.29 17.50
CA ASN A 12 5.56 8.36 16.86
C ASN A 12 4.39 7.99 17.78
N GLY A 13 4.66 7.67 19.04
CA GLY A 13 3.61 7.36 20.02
C GLY A 13 2.63 8.52 20.24
N ILE A 14 3.11 9.76 20.28
CA ILE A 14 2.26 10.95 20.38
C ILE A 14 1.44 11.13 19.09
N CYS A 15 2.09 11.05 17.93
CA CYS A 15 1.43 11.16 16.63
C CYS A 15 0.32 10.13 16.44
N TYR A 16 0.52 8.87 16.86
CA TYR A 16 -0.52 7.83 16.83
C TYR A 16 -1.69 8.13 17.77
N LYS A 17 -1.43 8.70 18.95
CA LYS A 17 -2.51 9.03 19.91
C LYS A 17 -3.35 10.23 19.48
N LEU A 18 -2.79 11.11 18.66
CA LEU A 18 -3.43 12.34 18.17
C LEU A 18 -3.92 12.24 16.73
N ASP A 19 -3.80 11.06 16.10
CA ASP A 19 -4.09 10.86 14.68
C ASP A 19 -3.40 11.90 13.77
N ILE A 20 -2.13 12.22 14.07
CA ILE A 20 -1.26 13.10 13.25
C ILE A 20 -0.27 12.29 12.40
N SER A 21 -0.28 12.44 11.08
CA SER A 21 0.76 11.87 10.19
C SER A 21 1.72 12.96 9.74
N ILE A 22 3.01 12.73 9.91
CA ILE A 22 4.04 13.67 9.46
C ILE A 22 4.50 13.28 8.05
N LEU A 23 4.23 14.18 7.09
CA LEU A 23 4.61 14.05 5.68
C LEU A 23 5.88 14.84 5.35
N TYR A 24 6.91 14.19 4.83
CA TYR A 24 8.14 14.83 4.36
C TYR A 24 8.42 14.51 2.89
N GLN A 25 9.21 15.36 2.24
CA GLN A 25 9.64 15.17 0.85
C GLN A 25 11.02 14.51 0.85
N SER A 26 11.19 13.42 0.11
CA SER A 26 12.47 12.74 -0.12
C SER A 26 12.86 12.83 -1.60
N GLU A 27 14.05 12.34 -1.95
CA GLU A 27 14.51 12.26 -3.33
C GLU A 27 13.58 11.44 -4.23
N VAL A 28 12.89 10.45 -3.67
CA VAL A 28 12.08 9.47 -4.43
C VAL A 28 10.58 9.72 -4.34
N GLY A 29 10.12 10.64 -3.47
CA GLY A 29 8.70 10.87 -3.26
C GLY A 29 8.34 11.52 -1.92
N ILE A 30 7.05 11.73 -1.71
CA ILE A 30 6.44 12.10 -0.43
C ILE A 30 6.38 10.86 0.46
N LYS A 31 6.82 11.01 1.71
CA LYS A 31 6.93 9.94 2.70
C LYS A 31 6.19 10.28 3.97
N CYS A 32 5.70 9.25 4.64
CA CYS A 32 5.18 9.34 5.99
C CYS A 32 6.25 8.91 6.99
N PHE A 33 6.45 9.71 8.03
CA PHE A 33 7.26 9.34 9.18
C PHE A 33 6.57 8.23 10.00
N ASN A 34 5.26 8.37 10.18
CA ASN A 34 4.36 7.42 10.83
C ASN A 34 3.16 7.13 9.93
N GLN A 35 2.87 5.84 9.74
CA GLN A 35 1.74 5.41 8.92
C GLN A 35 0.48 5.39 9.80
N LEU A 36 -0.35 6.42 9.69
CA LEU A 36 -1.63 6.46 10.40
C LEU A 36 -2.71 5.65 9.71
N LEU A 37 -2.77 5.70 8.37
CA LEU A 37 -3.75 4.93 7.62
C LEU A 37 -3.44 3.44 7.78
N SER A 38 -4.12 2.86 8.76
CA SER A 38 -4.11 1.45 9.09
C SER A 38 -5.35 0.78 8.50
N SER A 39 -5.28 -0.54 8.41
CA SER A 39 -6.42 -1.35 8.00
C SER A 39 -7.67 -1.10 8.86
N ASP A 40 -7.51 -0.69 10.12
CA ASP A 40 -8.62 -0.47 11.05
C ASP A 40 -9.34 0.85 10.79
N ILE A 41 -8.62 1.95 10.55
CA ILE A 41 -9.25 3.23 10.20
C ILE A 41 -10.06 3.10 8.90
N LEU A 42 -9.54 2.35 7.92
CA LEU A 42 -10.25 2.15 6.66
C LEU A 42 -11.58 1.39 6.80
N LYS A 43 -11.79 0.63 7.88
CA LYS A 43 -13.07 -0.09 8.11
C LYS A 43 -14.25 0.87 8.23
N TYR A 44 -14.04 2.06 8.80
CA TYR A 44 -15.08 3.08 8.94
C TYR A 44 -15.49 3.73 7.61
N PHE A 45 -14.72 3.51 6.55
CA PHE A 45 -14.99 4.04 5.21
C PHE A 45 -15.45 2.96 4.21
N CYS A 46 -15.52 1.71 4.65
CA CYS A 46 -16.05 0.62 3.84
C CYS A 46 -17.55 0.79 3.61
N VAL A 47 -17.99 0.66 2.37
CA VAL A 47 -19.40 0.76 1.99
C VAL A 47 -19.80 -0.35 1.02
N GLY A 48 -21.09 -0.67 1.04
CA GLY A 48 -21.68 -1.67 0.15
C GLY A 48 -21.33 -3.11 0.52
N GLU A 49 -21.62 -4.02 -0.41
CA GLU A 49 -21.42 -5.45 -0.24
C GLU A 49 -20.00 -5.89 -0.64
N ILE A 50 -19.57 -7.03 -0.07
CA ILE A 50 -18.34 -7.70 -0.48
C ILE A 50 -18.56 -8.29 -1.88
N LYS A 51 -17.66 -7.97 -2.80
CA LYS A 51 -17.66 -8.51 -4.17
C LYS A 51 -16.49 -9.46 -4.36
N SER A 52 -16.64 -10.42 -5.27
CA SER A 52 -15.53 -11.19 -5.79
C SER A 52 -15.06 -10.55 -7.09
N LEU A 53 -13.75 -10.28 -7.20
CA LEU A 53 -13.16 -9.73 -8.41
C LEU A 53 -12.03 -10.60 -8.94
N GLN A 54 -11.94 -10.65 -10.27
CA GLN A 54 -10.80 -11.17 -11.00
C GLN A 54 -9.59 -10.28 -10.77
N LEU A 55 -8.40 -10.88 -10.73
CA LEU A 55 -7.21 -10.24 -10.18
C LEU A 55 -6.58 -9.29 -11.20
N GLU A 56 -6.82 -9.55 -12.48
CA GLU A 56 -6.50 -8.70 -13.63
C GLU A 56 -7.25 -7.36 -13.57
N SER A 57 -8.30 -7.25 -12.76
CA SER A 57 -9.03 -6.00 -12.54
C SER A 57 -8.47 -5.14 -11.40
N LEU A 58 -7.48 -5.64 -10.65
CA LEU A 58 -6.95 -4.97 -9.47
C LEU A 58 -5.62 -4.25 -9.76
N TYR A 59 -5.60 -2.95 -9.48
CA TYR A 59 -4.45 -2.07 -9.71
C TYR A 59 -3.95 -1.46 -8.40
N LEU A 60 -2.69 -1.04 -8.37
CA LEU A 60 -2.13 -0.36 -7.21
C LEU A 60 -2.56 1.12 -7.17
N CYS A 61 -3.03 1.55 -6.00
CA CYS A 61 -3.44 2.92 -5.71
C CYS A 61 -2.24 3.88 -5.63
N ALA A 62 -2.51 5.20 -5.54
CA ALA A 62 -1.52 6.23 -5.28
C ALA A 62 -0.60 5.87 -4.09
N ASP A 63 0.69 6.19 -4.25
CA ASP A 63 1.76 5.66 -3.39
C ASP A 63 2.77 6.72 -2.92
N GLY A 64 2.58 7.98 -3.33
CA GLY A 64 3.44 9.09 -2.90
C GLY A 64 4.78 9.16 -3.62
N LEU A 65 5.07 8.27 -4.57
CA LEU A 65 6.33 8.24 -5.29
C LEU A 65 6.31 9.18 -6.50
N LYS A 66 7.49 9.66 -6.90
CA LYS A 66 7.67 10.36 -8.18
C LYS A 66 7.37 9.41 -9.35
N ASP A 67 7.07 9.96 -10.53
CA ASP A 67 6.64 9.20 -11.71
C ASP A 67 7.64 8.13 -12.19
N SER A 68 8.93 8.35 -11.92
CA SER A 68 10.03 7.40 -12.21
C SER A 68 10.04 6.17 -11.31
N HIS A 69 9.28 6.18 -10.21
CA HIS A 69 9.27 5.14 -9.19
C HIS A 69 7.86 4.64 -8.86
N THR A 70 6.82 5.41 -9.12
CA THR A 70 5.46 5.06 -8.72
C THR A 70 4.96 3.75 -9.33
N LEU A 71 4.17 3.06 -8.53
CA LEU A 71 3.42 1.86 -8.83
C LEU A 71 1.95 2.13 -9.11
N VAL A 72 1.50 3.39 -9.01
CA VAL A 72 0.10 3.71 -9.31
C VAL A 72 -0.24 3.18 -10.71
N ASN A 73 -1.42 2.58 -10.84
CA ASN A 73 -1.90 1.98 -12.09
C ASN A 73 -1.16 0.69 -12.53
N THR A 74 -0.20 0.17 -11.75
CA THR A 74 0.38 -1.15 -11.98
C THR A 74 -0.63 -2.24 -11.57
N ASN A 75 -0.84 -3.23 -12.44
CA ASN A 75 -1.67 -4.39 -12.10
C ASN A 75 -1.04 -5.18 -10.94
N ILE A 76 -1.85 -5.77 -10.06
CA ILE A 76 -1.34 -6.55 -8.94
C ILE A 76 -0.42 -7.69 -9.40
N VAL A 77 -0.70 -8.35 -10.53
CA VAL A 77 0.10 -9.48 -11.04
C VAL A 77 1.48 -9.06 -11.53
N ASP A 78 1.64 -7.80 -11.95
CA ASP A 78 2.90 -7.21 -12.41
C ASP A 78 3.65 -6.47 -11.29
N SER A 79 3.08 -6.46 -10.09
CA SER A 79 3.61 -5.69 -8.96
C SER A 79 4.79 -6.39 -8.28
N PRO A 80 5.66 -5.64 -7.58
CA PRO A 80 6.67 -6.23 -6.70
C PRO A 80 6.05 -7.08 -5.56
N HIS A 81 4.78 -6.87 -5.23
CA HIS A 81 4.08 -7.67 -4.22
C HIS A 81 3.83 -9.10 -4.72
N PHE A 82 3.42 -9.24 -5.97
CA PHE A 82 3.25 -10.55 -6.60
C PHE A 82 4.58 -11.28 -6.78
N ASP A 83 5.62 -10.59 -7.26
CA ASP A 83 6.98 -11.14 -7.32
C ASP A 83 7.45 -11.70 -5.97
N LEU A 84 7.24 -10.93 -4.88
CA LEU A 84 7.56 -11.39 -3.53
C LEU A 84 6.80 -12.68 -3.18
N MET A 85 5.47 -12.71 -3.35
CA MET A 85 4.67 -13.90 -3.00
C MET A 85 5.08 -15.12 -3.85
N LYS A 86 5.36 -14.92 -5.14
CA LYS A 86 5.84 -15.96 -6.06
C LYS A 86 7.18 -16.53 -5.61
N ASN A 87 8.12 -15.70 -5.19
CA ASN A 87 9.43 -16.15 -4.70
C ASN A 87 9.29 -16.89 -3.37
N LEU A 88 8.43 -16.43 -2.45
CA LEU A 88 8.14 -17.11 -1.20
C LEU A 88 7.49 -18.49 -1.42
N LYS A 89 6.52 -18.61 -2.34
CA LYS A 89 5.88 -19.89 -2.72
C LYS A 89 6.89 -20.91 -3.22
N ASN A 90 7.88 -20.46 -3.98
CA ASN A 90 8.90 -21.32 -4.59
C ASN A 90 10.13 -21.52 -3.69
N ASN A 91 10.06 -21.14 -2.41
CA ASN A 91 11.18 -21.20 -1.45
C ASN A 91 12.47 -20.54 -1.95
N LYS A 92 12.36 -19.53 -2.83
CA LYS A 92 13.52 -18.78 -3.33
C LYS A 92 14.00 -17.79 -2.28
N ASP A 93 15.29 -17.43 -2.35
CA ASP A 93 15.77 -16.27 -1.61
C ASP A 93 15.11 -14.99 -2.17
N VAL A 94 14.58 -14.17 -1.27
CA VAL A 94 13.88 -12.93 -1.59
C VAL A 94 14.72 -11.69 -1.27
N MET A 95 15.92 -11.85 -0.72
CA MET A 95 16.82 -10.73 -0.39
C MET A 95 17.12 -9.86 -1.61
N ASP A 96 17.24 -10.47 -2.80
CA ASP A 96 17.49 -9.77 -4.06
C ASP A 96 16.23 -9.49 -4.90
N SER A 97 15.05 -9.78 -4.36
CA SER A 97 13.77 -9.51 -5.04
C SER A 97 13.56 -8.02 -5.30
N SER A 98 12.74 -7.70 -6.31
CA SER A 98 12.34 -6.33 -6.61
C SER A 98 11.72 -5.68 -5.38
N TYR A 99 10.86 -6.41 -4.66
CA TYR A 99 10.24 -5.93 -3.43
C TYR A 99 11.27 -5.47 -2.39
N VAL A 100 12.25 -6.33 -2.03
CA VAL A 100 13.23 -6.00 -0.99
C VAL A 100 14.12 -4.83 -1.40
N LYS A 101 14.56 -4.79 -2.66
CA LYS A 101 15.32 -3.65 -3.22
C LYS A 101 14.53 -2.34 -3.10
N ARG A 102 13.22 -2.38 -3.35
CA ARG A 102 12.33 -1.22 -3.23
C ARG A 102 12.09 -0.80 -1.78
N VAL A 103 11.95 -1.74 -0.84
CA VAL A 103 11.87 -1.44 0.61
C VAL A 103 13.15 -0.75 1.09
N ASN A 104 14.31 -1.31 0.75
CA ASN A 104 15.61 -0.77 1.17
C ASN A 104 15.84 0.67 0.67
N ARG A 105 15.31 0.99 -0.51
CA ARG A 105 15.43 2.32 -1.14
C ARG A 105 14.27 3.27 -0.80
N GLY A 106 13.24 2.79 -0.09
CA GLY A 106 12.02 3.57 0.15
C GLY A 106 11.26 3.92 -1.12
N ILE A 107 11.26 3.05 -2.13
CA ILE A 107 10.51 3.23 -3.39
C ILE A 107 9.38 2.21 -3.54
N LEU A 108 8.83 1.73 -2.43
CA LEU A 108 7.71 0.79 -2.45
C LEU A 108 6.36 1.50 -2.34
N ASP A 109 6.26 2.50 -1.48
CA ASP A 109 5.08 3.36 -1.25
C ASP A 109 5.48 4.53 -0.32
N PHE A 110 4.51 5.11 0.40
CA PHE A 110 4.71 6.18 1.38
C PHE A 110 5.71 5.87 2.50
N ARG A 111 6.06 4.59 2.72
CA ARG A 111 6.98 4.19 3.79
C ARG A 111 8.41 4.68 3.52
N SER A 112 9.07 5.04 4.61
CA SER A 112 10.49 5.40 4.60
C SER A 112 11.37 4.18 4.27
N PRO A 113 12.59 4.38 3.74
CA PRO A 113 13.55 3.30 3.51
C PRO A 113 13.79 2.48 4.79
N ARG A 114 13.88 1.15 4.67
CA ARG A 114 14.15 0.24 5.79
C ARG A 114 15.15 -0.83 5.38
N LYS A 115 16.20 -1.02 6.18
CA LYS A 115 17.13 -2.15 6.02
C LYS A 115 16.41 -3.47 6.28
N VAL A 116 16.35 -4.31 5.25
CA VAL A 116 15.86 -5.68 5.32
C VAL A 116 16.98 -6.61 5.80
N ASN A 117 16.67 -7.48 6.75
CA ASN A 117 17.57 -8.49 7.30
C ASN A 117 16.87 -9.87 7.35
N HIS A 118 17.60 -10.92 7.72
CA HIS A 118 17.04 -12.27 7.78
C HIS A 118 15.82 -12.40 8.71
N ASN A 119 15.78 -11.68 9.84
CA ASN A 119 14.61 -11.69 10.73
C ASN A 119 13.37 -11.12 10.03
N TYR A 120 13.53 -10.07 9.22
CA TYR A 120 12.44 -9.53 8.41
C TYR A 120 11.98 -10.54 7.33
N ILE A 121 12.92 -11.27 6.70
CA ILE A 121 12.57 -12.31 5.73
C ILE A 121 11.82 -13.47 6.39
N ALA A 122 12.27 -13.93 7.56
CA ALA A 122 11.58 -14.95 8.34
C ALA A 122 10.14 -14.50 8.68
N PHE A 123 9.99 -13.25 9.13
CA PHE A 123 8.67 -12.65 9.37
C PHE A 123 7.78 -12.65 8.10
N LEU A 124 8.32 -12.28 6.94
CA LEU A 124 7.58 -12.32 5.67
C LEU A 124 7.15 -13.74 5.30
N LYS A 125 8.01 -14.76 5.49
CA LYS A 125 7.68 -16.17 5.28
C LYS A 125 6.52 -16.60 6.17
N THR A 126 6.56 -16.28 7.47
CA THR A 126 5.46 -16.57 8.41
C THR A 126 4.16 -15.90 7.97
N LYS A 127 4.20 -14.59 7.65
CA LYS A 127 3.02 -13.86 7.19
C LYS A 127 2.46 -14.36 5.87
N TYR A 128 3.30 -14.81 4.96
CA TYR A 128 2.87 -15.47 3.73
C TYR A 128 2.09 -16.75 4.04
N GLN A 129 2.63 -17.64 4.88
CA GLN A 129 1.95 -18.90 5.22
C GLN A 129 0.61 -18.68 5.93
N GLU A 130 0.58 -17.78 6.93
CA GLU A 130 -0.67 -17.38 7.60
C GLU A 130 -1.72 -16.90 6.59
N LYS A 131 -1.31 -16.02 5.65
CA LYS A 131 -2.19 -15.45 4.64
C LYS A 131 -2.69 -16.48 3.64
N MET A 132 -1.82 -17.37 3.19
CA MET A 132 -2.18 -18.45 2.27
C MET A 132 -3.20 -19.40 2.89
N ASN A 133 -3.00 -19.77 4.15
CA ASN A 133 -3.93 -20.62 4.88
C ASN A 133 -5.29 -19.93 5.04
N SER A 134 -5.30 -18.65 5.43
CA SER A 134 -6.53 -17.87 5.59
C SER A 134 -7.32 -17.74 4.28
N ILE A 135 -6.62 -17.55 3.15
CA ILE A 135 -7.25 -17.46 1.83
C ILE A 135 -7.83 -18.81 1.39
N LYS A 136 -7.09 -19.92 1.55
CA LYS A 136 -7.55 -21.26 1.16
C LYS A 136 -8.84 -21.69 1.86
N ILE A 137 -9.01 -21.32 3.13
CA ILE A 137 -10.23 -21.60 3.90
C ILE A 137 -11.30 -20.51 3.74
N GLY A 138 -11.06 -19.50 2.90
CA GLY A 138 -12.00 -18.39 2.65
C GLY A 138 -12.17 -17.40 3.81
N ASN A 139 -11.38 -17.50 4.87
CA ASN A 139 -11.46 -16.68 6.09
C ASN A 139 -10.38 -15.59 6.09
N TYR A 140 -10.59 -14.54 5.32
CA TYR A 140 -9.70 -13.39 5.28
C TYR A 140 -10.47 -12.08 5.11
N GLU A 141 -9.92 -11.00 5.67
CA GLU A 141 -10.45 -9.64 5.51
C GLU A 141 -10.50 -9.25 4.02
N PRO A 142 -11.64 -8.73 3.52
CA PRO A 142 -11.74 -8.23 2.15
C PRO A 142 -10.69 -7.15 1.84
N ILE A 143 -10.18 -7.17 0.62
CA ILE A 143 -9.26 -6.17 0.10
C ILE A 143 -10.02 -4.87 -0.07
N LYS A 144 -9.48 -3.77 0.46
CA LYS A 144 -10.16 -2.47 0.44
C LYS A 144 -9.75 -1.73 -0.82
N VAL A 145 -10.73 -1.35 -1.63
CA VAL A 145 -10.49 -0.81 -2.97
C VAL A 145 -11.22 0.52 -3.19
N PHE A 146 -10.60 1.42 -3.95
CA PHE A 146 -11.31 2.51 -4.61
C PHE A 146 -11.83 2.03 -5.96
N ASN A 147 -12.98 2.54 -6.38
CA ASN A 147 -13.43 2.46 -7.77
C ASN A 147 -13.22 3.83 -8.39
N VAL A 148 -12.32 3.91 -9.37
CA VAL A 148 -11.96 5.16 -10.05
C VAL A 148 -12.01 4.90 -11.55
N ASP A 149 -12.85 5.64 -12.26
CA ASP A 149 -13.09 5.49 -13.70
C ASP A 149 -13.37 4.03 -14.11
N GLY A 150 -14.18 3.33 -13.31
CA GLY A 150 -14.55 1.93 -13.55
C GLY A 150 -13.45 0.90 -13.25
N ARG A 151 -12.33 1.32 -12.65
CA ARG A 151 -11.20 0.45 -12.29
C ARG A 151 -11.00 0.36 -10.79
N TYR A 152 -10.55 -0.81 -10.33
CA TYR A 152 -10.40 -1.10 -8.91
C TYR A 152 -8.96 -0.91 -8.43
N PHE A 153 -8.74 0.04 -7.52
CA PHE A 153 -7.43 0.38 -6.98
C PHE A 153 -7.28 -0.05 -5.52
N ILE A 154 -6.29 -0.90 -5.23
CA ILE A 154 -6.04 -1.45 -3.90
C ILE A 154 -5.49 -0.37 -2.96
N ALA A 155 -6.32 0.08 -2.02
CA ALA A 155 -5.90 0.93 -0.92
C ALA A 155 -5.16 0.10 0.16
N ASP A 156 -5.74 -1.05 0.51
CA ASP A 156 -5.23 -1.95 1.54
C ASP A 156 -5.45 -3.42 1.17
N GLY A 157 -4.54 -4.30 1.59
CA GLY A 157 -4.58 -5.73 1.27
C GLY A 157 -3.74 -6.15 0.06
N LYS A 158 -2.72 -5.38 -0.33
CA LYS A 158 -1.85 -5.67 -1.49
C LYS A 158 -1.22 -7.07 -1.48
N HIS A 159 -0.73 -7.54 -0.33
CA HIS A 159 -0.21 -8.92 -0.21
C HIS A 159 -1.32 -9.98 -0.30
N THR A 160 -2.51 -9.71 0.26
CA THR A 160 -3.67 -10.60 0.12
C THR A 160 -4.05 -10.75 -1.35
N ALA A 161 -4.15 -9.63 -2.08
CA ALA A 161 -4.45 -9.62 -3.51
C ALA A 161 -3.40 -10.41 -4.32
N ALA A 162 -2.11 -10.19 -4.04
CA ALA A 162 -1.03 -10.94 -4.66
C ALA A 162 -1.08 -12.44 -4.34
N CYS A 163 -1.44 -12.84 -3.12
CA CYS A 163 -1.62 -14.25 -2.76
C CYS A 163 -2.82 -14.88 -3.50
N CYS A 164 -3.97 -14.19 -3.59
CA CYS A 164 -5.11 -14.65 -4.37
C CYS A 164 -4.72 -14.86 -5.84
N ALA A 165 -4.00 -13.89 -6.42
CA ALA A 165 -3.44 -13.97 -7.77
C ALA A 165 -2.56 -15.19 -7.96
N LEU A 166 -1.71 -15.49 -6.99
CA LEU A 166 -0.74 -16.57 -7.08
C LEU A 166 -1.36 -17.98 -7.06
N ILE A 167 -2.61 -18.11 -6.58
CA ILE A 167 -3.35 -19.38 -6.53
C ILE A 167 -4.56 -19.42 -7.46
N GLY A 168 -4.81 -18.36 -8.23
CA GLY A 168 -5.90 -18.31 -9.20
C GLY A 168 -7.29 -18.33 -8.57
N VAL A 169 -7.48 -17.65 -7.44
CA VAL A 169 -8.81 -17.47 -6.82
C VAL A 169 -9.25 -16.02 -6.91
N GLU A 170 -10.55 -15.78 -7.06
CA GLU A 170 -11.11 -14.44 -6.99
C GLU A 170 -10.84 -13.80 -5.63
N ALA A 171 -10.56 -12.49 -5.66
CA ALA A 171 -10.32 -11.69 -4.48
C ALA A 171 -11.64 -11.16 -3.92
N LYS A 172 -11.91 -11.41 -2.64
CA LYS A 172 -12.96 -10.69 -1.89
C LYS A 172 -12.53 -9.24 -1.73
N VAL A 173 -13.33 -8.31 -2.21
CA VAL A 173 -13.09 -6.87 -2.11
C VAL A 173 -14.25 -6.16 -1.45
N ILE A 174 -13.96 -5.01 -0.85
CA ILE A 174 -14.96 -4.08 -0.34
C ILE A 174 -14.59 -2.65 -0.77
N HIS A 175 -15.59 -1.90 -1.20
CA HIS A 175 -15.38 -0.53 -1.66
C HIS A 175 -15.12 0.41 -0.50
N LEU A 176 -14.16 1.31 -0.68
CA LEU A 176 -13.99 2.50 0.15
C LEU A 176 -14.75 3.66 -0.49
N SER A 177 -15.44 4.43 0.34
CA SER A 177 -15.97 5.74 -0.06
C SER A 177 -15.40 6.84 0.79
N LYS A 178 -15.25 8.02 0.20
CA LYS A 178 -14.94 9.30 0.86
C LYS A 178 -13.62 9.41 1.63
N VAL A 179 -12.90 8.32 1.90
CA VAL A 179 -11.58 8.37 2.54
C VAL A 179 -10.57 9.16 1.70
N ILE A 180 -10.77 9.30 0.38
CA ILE A 180 -9.93 10.16 -0.46
C ILE A 180 -10.01 11.65 -0.06
N TYR A 181 -11.06 12.07 0.64
CA TYR A 181 -11.21 13.41 1.24
C TYR A 181 -10.64 13.51 2.66
N ASP A 182 -10.12 12.42 3.22
CA ASP A 182 -9.42 12.50 4.49
C ASP A 182 -8.25 13.48 4.40
N SER A 183 -7.98 14.15 5.52
CA SER A 183 -6.93 15.14 5.66
C SER A 183 -5.57 14.62 5.16
N PHE A 184 -5.24 13.34 5.39
CA PHE A 184 -4.00 12.74 4.91
C PHE A 184 -3.90 12.80 3.38
N TRP A 185 -4.90 12.26 2.69
CA TRP A 185 -4.89 12.16 1.23
C TRP A 185 -4.92 13.53 0.56
N ILE A 186 -5.71 14.47 1.11
CA ILE A 186 -5.73 15.86 0.64
C ILE A 186 -4.36 16.53 0.81
N TRP A 187 -3.68 16.33 1.94
CA TRP A 187 -2.35 16.91 2.15
C TRP A 187 -1.28 16.29 1.25
N VAL A 188 -1.34 14.98 1.01
CA VAL A 188 -0.49 14.30 0.01
C VAL A 188 -0.70 14.93 -1.36
N TYR A 189 -1.95 15.03 -1.81
CA TYR A 189 -2.29 15.60 -3.11
C TYR A 189 -1.81 17.06 -3.23
N LYS A 190 -2.06 17.89 -2.21
CA LYS A 190 -1.56 19.28 -2.17
C LYS A 190 -0.03 19.37 -2.26
N LYS A 191 0.71 18.45 -1.63
CA LYS A 191 2.18 18.39 -1.74
C LYS A 191 2.63 17.99 -3.15
N MET A 192 1.94 17.06 -3.80
CA MET A 192 2.23 16.67 -5.19
C MET A 192 2.01 17.83 -6.16
N LEU A 193 0.93 18.60 -5.99
CA LEU A 193 0.62 19.76 -6.84
C LEU A 193 1.72 20.82 -6.84
N LYS A 194 2.47 20.97 -5.74
CA LYS A 194 3.62 21.89 -5.65
C LYS A 194 4.79 21.49 -6.57
N ASN A 195 4.87 20.23 -6.98
CA ASN A 195 5.92 19.68 -7.84
C ASN A 195 5.29 18.83 -8.96
N SER A 196 4.24 19.35 -9.61
CA SER A 196 3.35 18.57 -10.48
C SER A 196 4.05 17.81 -11.62
N ASN A 197 5.18 18.32 -12.11
CA ASN A 197 5.96 17.69 -13.17
C ASN A 197 6.56 16.34 -12.78
N GLU A 198 6.73 16.07 -11.49
CA GLU A 198 7.33 14.84 -10.97
C GLU A 198 6.30 13.80 -10.47
N TYR A 199 5.01 14.17 -10.42
CA TYR A 199 3.94 13.35 -9.83
C TYR A 199 2.71 13.23 -10.72
N LYS A 200 2.84 13.36 -12.05
CA LYS A 200 1.71 13.41 -12.97
C LYS A 200 0.78 12.22 -12.81
N LYS A 201 1.34 11.01 -12.70
CA LYS A 201 0.54 9.76 -12.59
C LYS A 201 -0.29 9.71 -11.31
N ASN A 202 0.29 10.10 -10.17
CA ASN A 202 -0.45 10.16 -8.91
C ASN A 202 -1.49 11.28 -8.92
N ILE A 203 -1.15 12.45 -9.47
CA ILE A 203 -2.08 13.58 -9.60
C ILE A 203 -3.29 13.20 -10.46
N GLU A 204 -3.09 12.50 -11.57
CA GLU A 204 -4.18 11.99 -12.41
C GLU A 204 -5.09 11.02 -11.66
N PHE A 205 -4.51 10.11 -10.87
CA PHE A 205 -5.29 9.25 -9.98
C PHE A 205 -6.14 10.07 -9.00
N PHE A 206 -5.55 11.04 -8.30
CA PHE A 206 -6.29 11.86 -7.33
C PHE A 206 -7.39 12.70 -8.01
N LYS A 207 -7.13 13.28 -9.17
CA LYS A 207 -8.15 14.05 -9.91
C LYS A 207 -9.35 13.18 -10.27
N SER A 208 -9.10 11.96 -10.74
CA SER A 208 -10.14 11.02 -11.12
C SER A 208 -10.92 10.54 -9.89
N ALA A 209 -10.20 10.16 -8.82
CA ALA A 209 -10.83 9.75 -7.57
C ALA A 209 -11.65 10.89 -6.94
N LEU A 210 -11.14 12.13 -6.88
CA LEU A 210 -11.87 13.26 -6.32
C LEU A 210 -13.10 13.66 -7.15
N ARG A 211 -13.17 13.29 -8.43
CA ARG A 211 -14.36 13.49 -9.26
C ARG A 211 -15.42 12.43 -8.95
N ASP A 212 -15.02 11.17 -8.85
CA ASP A 212 -15.95 10.05 -8.70
C ASP A 212 -16.61 9.96 -7.32
N TYR A 213 -16.01 10.62 -6.32
CA TYR A 213 -16.51 10.63 -4.95
C TYR A 213 -17.08 11.99 -4.48
N ALA A 214 -17.15 13.00 -5.38
CA ALA A 214 -17.70 14.33 -5.09
C ALA A 214 -19.22 14.30 -5.09
#